data_AF-A0A956RD07-F1
#
_entry.id   AF-A0A956RD07-F1
#
_cell.length_a   1.000
_cell.length_b   1.000
_cell.length_c   1.000
_cell.angle_alpha   90.00
_cell.angle_beta   90.00
_cell.angle_gamma   90.00
#
_symmetry.space_group_name_H-M   'P 1'
#
loop_
_entity.id
_entity.type
_entity.pdbx_description
1 polymer ?
#
loop_
_entity_poly.entity_id
_entity_poly.type
_entity_poly.pdbx_seq_one_letter_code
_entity_poly.pdbx_strand_id
1 'polypeptide(L)'
;MDTNEQRSAPHQTPATAQVAELVFERAPGGVPEVSVDWVREHGGRARLIDIRDRLEFTGPEGHISGIEWIPMEELTAEAAEWDPTRPIVLVCRSGRRSARAVRMLEEQGFRAVASMTGGMFAWRLAGHERAFSAVASAHEARARPPAGLDAPLTAELIAQHVGAPEHLRRVKVAALMLHGTIACVDGRDEHAVFGTPGGDMGELVLALTVFEQIRGVALAPEELRALFHDHAAAFGDFYMHTDTHALSSLRDAIVRIPLPGVTLPADASVDAALGVVLRPPRAAELALLELLVEPEFVGCGHLRLILEHPDEYRVRRELLRELIALFFRELWSGDRRLHYVVLNGEHHEGAVLNVEIPGAVHAYTRVPAIPPRFGGRAMFVYHPQIAAFIRDQQALFFTEHDAWQGVALEDYRAQLEALAQAQLRRTLQHLAPALPVFTVRVGPDTVEVIA
;
A
#
# COMPACT_ATOMS: atom_id res chain seq x y z
N MET A 1 -51.95 26.67 37.13
CA MET A 1 -51.84 26.97 35.69
C MET A 1 -50.64 27.87 35.51
N ASP A 2 -49.83 27.54 34.50
CA ASP A 2 -48.67 28.24 33.93
C ASP A 2 -47.32 28.29 34.67
N THR A 3 -46.54 27.26 34.33
CA THR A 3 -45.16 27.23 33.82
C THR A 3 -44.34 28.52 33.76
N ASN A 4 -43.15 28.44 34.37
CA ASN A 4 -42.05 29.39 34.30
C ASN A 4 -41.16 29.08 33.08
N GLU A 5 -41.10 29.99 32.10
CA GLU A 5 -40.25 29.89 30.90
C GLU A 5 -38.76 30.13 31.23
N GLN A 6 -37.94 29.11 31.03
CA GLN A 6 -36.48 29.25 30.92
C GLN A 6 -36.12 29.75 29.51
N ARG A 7 -35.58 30.97 29.41
CA ARG A 7 -34.92 31.48 28.20
C ARG A 7 -33.51 30.90 28.10
N SER A 8 -33.34 29.91 27.23
CA SER A 8 -32.03 29.43 26.76
C SER A 8 -31.44 30.44 25.76
N ALA A 9 -30.21 30.89 26.03
CA ALA A 9 -29.42 31.68 25.10
C ALA A 9 -29.03 30.85 23.86
N PRO A 10 -28.97 31.44 22.65
CA PRO A 10 -28.68 30.70 21.43
C PRO A 10 -27.22 30.21 21.41
N HIS A 11 -27.08 28.91 21.18
CA HIS A 11 -25.84 28.22 20.89
C HIS A 11 -25.22 28.82 19.61
N GLN A 12 -24.08 29.48 19.73
CA GLN A 12 -23.33 29.97 18.58
C GLN A 12 -22.73 28.79 17.83
N THR A 13 -23.25 28.53 16.63
CA THR A 13 -22.69 27.59 15.66
C THR A 13 -21.32 28.09 15.19
N PRO A 14 -20.27 27.24 15.10
CA PRO A 14 -19.01 27.65 14.51
C PRO A 14 -19.18 27.97 13.03
N ALA A 15 -18.45 28.98 12.58
CA ALA A 15 -18.56 29.61 11.27
C ALA A 15 -18.43 28.63 10.09
N THR A 16 -19.47 28.59 9.26
CA THR A 16 -19.42 28.09 7.88
C THR A 16 -18.44 28.95 7.09
N ALA A 17 -17.28 28.39 6.73
CA ALA A 17 -16.45 28.99 5.69
C ALA A 17 -17.27 29.00 4.39
N GLN A 18 -17.62 30.19 3.90
CA GLN A 18 -18.27 30.38 2.61
C GLN A 18 -17.34 29.86 1.51
N VAL A 19 -17.67 28.70 0.92
CA VAL A 19 -17.08 28.28 -0.35
C VAL A 19 -17.65 29.22 -1.40
N ALA A 20 -16.86 30.19 -1.86
CA ALA A 20 -17.23 30.99 -3.02
C ALA A 20 -17.49 30.05 -4.21
N GLU A 21 -18.61 30.25 -4.90
CA GLU A 21 -19.03 29.46 -6.07
C GLU A 21 -17.91 29.51 -7.13
N LEU A 22 -17.18 28.40 -7.29
CA LEU A 22 -16.17 28.27 -8.33
C LEU A 22 -16.87 28.16 -9.69
N VAL A 23 -16.74 29.20 -10.50
CA VAL A 23 -17.25 29.22 -11.88
C VAL A 23 -16.09 28.95 -12.83
N PHE A 24 -16.22 27.90 -13.65
CA PHE A 24 -15.23 27.56 -14.67
C PHE A 24 -15.55 28.26 -15.99
N GLU A 25 -14.56 28.91 -16.59
CA GLU A 25 -14.72 29.59 -17.87
C GLU A 25 -14.88 28.57 -19.02
N ARG A 26 -15.78 28.88 -19.97
CA ARG A 26 -15.94 28.05 -21.17
C ARG A 26 -14.84 28.34 -22.18
N ALA A 27 -14.17 27.29 -22.63
CA ALA A 27 -13.23 27.36 -23.75
C ALA A 27 -13.96 27.59 -25.08
N PRO A 28 -13.26 27.98 -26.16
CA PRO A 28 -13.86 28.18 -27.50
C PRO A 28 -14.61 26.95 -28.05
N GLY A 29 -14.29 25.74 -27.57
CA GLY A 29 -15.00 24.49 -27.89
C GLY A 29 -16.34 24.32 -27.15
N GLY A 30 -16.74 25.27 -26.33
CA GLY A 30 -18.01 25.31 -25.60
C GLY A 30 -18.07 24.45 -24.34
N VAL A 31 -16.97 23.83 -23.91
CA VAL A 31 -16.86 23.07 -22.65
C VAL A 31 -16.11 23.93 -21.63
N PRO A 32 -16.52 23.95 -20.35
CA PRO A 32 -15.70 24.53 -19.30
C PRO A 32 -14.36 23.81 -19.18
N GLU A 33 -13.26 24.56 -19.22
CA GLU A 33 -11.90 24.01 -19.14
C GLU A 33 -11.04 24.78 -18.15
N VAL A 34 -10.09 24.08 -17.54
CA VAL A 34 -9.08 24.66 -16.64
C VAL A 34 -7.68 24.23 -17.09
N SER A 35 -6.69 25.11 -16.90
CA SER A 35 -5.30 24.81 -17.24
C SER A 35 -4.65 23.87 -16.21
N VAL A 36 -3.52 23.26 -16.59
CA VAL A 36 -2.72 22.43 -15.66
C VAL A 36 -2.20 23.25 -14.47
N ASP A 37 -1.82 24.52 -14.68
CA ASP A 37 -1.41 25.43 -13.62
C ASP A 37 -2.55 25.75 -12.66
N TRP A 38 -3.77 25.94 -13.19
CA TRP A 38 -4.94 26.14 -12.36
C TRP A 38 -5.18 24.93 -11.45
N VAL A 39 -5.11 23.70 -11.99
CA VAL A 39 -5.27 22.47 -11.20
C VAL A 39 -4.19 22.33 -10.14
N ARG A 40 -2.94 22.71 -10.43
CA ARG A 40 -1.84 22.70 -9.45
C ARG A 40 -2.08 23.69 -8.30
N GLU A 41 -2.56 24.89 -8.59
CA GLU A 41 -2.71 25.97 -7.61
C GLU A 41 -4.04 25.93 -6.84
N HIS A 42 -5.10 25.41 -7.48
CA HIS A 42 -6.47 25.48 -6.99
C HIS A 42 -7.15 24.12 -6.89
N GLY A 43 -6.46 23.01 -7.22
CA GLY A 43 -7.01 21.66 -7.26
C GLY A 43 -7.69 21.23 -5.96
N GLY A 44 -7.16 21.63 -4.80
CA GLY A 44 -7.80 21.36 -3.50
C GLY A 44 -9.13 22.07 -3.24
N ARG A 45 -9.58 22.94 -4.15
CA ARG A 45 -10.88 23.62 -4.07
C ARG A 45 -11.97 22.95 -4.92
N ALA A 46 -11.61 21.93 -5.70
CA ALA A 46 -12.53 21.16 -6.52
C ALA A 46 -12.28 19.66 -6.33
N ARG A 47 -13.28 18.84 -6.59
CA ARG A 47 -13.12 17.39 -6.65
C ARG A 47 -12.40 17.05 -7.96
N LEU A 48 -11.14 16.59 -7.86
CA LEU A 48 -10.37 16.14 -9.02
C LEU A 48 -10.64 14.66 -9.27
N ILE A 49 -11.07 14.31 -10.49
CA ILE A 49 -11.42 12.94 -10.85
C ILE A 49 -10.70 12.54 -12.14
N ASP A 50 -9.86 11.52 -12.07
CA ASP A 50 -9.24 10.85 -13.20
C ASP A 50 -10.19 9.79 -13.75
N ILE A 51 -10.57 9.95 -15.02
CA ILE A 51 -11.50 9.08 -15.73
C ILE A 51 -10.82 8.16 -16.76
N ARG A 52 -9.51 8.02 -16.66
CA ARG A 52 -8.74 7.09 -17.49
C ARG A 52 -9.01 5.64 -17.08
N ASP A 53 -8.63 4.71 -17.94
CA ASP A 53 -8.65 3.30 -17.57
C ASP A 53 -7.56 3.00 -16.51
N ARG A 54 -7.66 1.84 -15.87
CA ARG A 54 -6.78 1.44 -14.77
C ARG A 54 -5.31 1.39 -15.20
N LEU A 55 -5.02 0.92 -16.41
CA LEU A 55 -3.65 0.80 -16.93
C LEU A 55 -3.04 2.17 -17.22
N GLU A 56 -3.84 3.13 -17.65
CA GLU A 56 -3.44 4.52 -17.82
C GLU A 56 -3.21 5.22 -16.47
N PHE A 57 -4.07 4.96 -15.46
CA PHE A 57 -3.98 5.56 -14.12
C PHE A 57 -2.77 5.06 -13.30
N THR A 58 -2.56 3.75 -13.31
CA THR A 58 -1.51 3.05 -12.55
C THR A 58 -0.22 2.83 -13.34
N GLY A 59 -0.26 3.07 -14.66
CA GLY A 59 0.86 2.83 -15.54
C GLY A 59 1.93 3.92 -15.50
N PRO A 60 2.89 3.88 -16.45
CA PRO A 60 4.06 4.77 -16.46
C PRO A 60 3.71 6.25 -16.70
N GLU A 61 2.47 6.55 -17.05
CA GLU A 61 2.00 7.94 -17.16
C GLU A 61 1.81 8.60 -15.79
N GLY A 62 1.65 7.80 -14.72
CA GLY A 62 1.31 8.26 -13.37
C GLY A 62 -0.03 9.00 -13.33
N HIS A 63 -0.34 9.60 -12.19
CA HIS A 63 -1.51 10.45 -11.99
C HIS A 63 -1.18 11.65 -11.09
N ILE A 64 -2.13 12.59 -10.98
CA ILE A 64 -2.03 13.73 -10.08
C ILE A 64 -2.16 13.22 -8.64
N SER A 65 -1.24 13.58 -7.75
CA SER A 65 -1.30 13.14 -6.35
C SER A 65 -2.62 13.55 -5.69
N GLY A 66 -3.28 12.61 -4.98
CA GLY A 66 -4.55 12.85 -4.29
C GLY A 66 -5.78 12.97 -5.20
N ILE A 67 -5.65 12.68 -6.51
CA ILE A 67 -6.79 12.62 -7.43
C ILE A 67 -7.64 11.38 -7.17
N GLU A 68 -8.95 11.51 -7.29
CA GLU A 68 -9.85 10.36 -7.26
C GLU A 68 -9.84 9.64 -8.61
N TRP A 69 -9.88 8.32 -8.63
CA TRP A 69 -10.03 7.54 -9.87
C TRP A 69 -11.44 6.96 -9.97
N ILE A 70 -12.13 7.31 -11.06
CA ILE A 70 -13.44 6.77 -11.43
C ILE A 70 -13.42 6.56 -12.95
N PRO A 71 -13.30 5.32 -13.45
CA PRO A 71 -13.21 5.08 -14.88
C PRO A 71 -14.45 5.62 -15.61
N MET A 72 -14.25 6.08 -16.85
CA MET A 72 -15.30 6.71 -17.66
C MET A 72 -16.59 5.88 -17.75
N GLU A 73 -16.44 4.56 -17.76
CA GLU A 73 -17.53 3.59 -17.86
C GLU A 73 -18.48 3.63 -16.64
N GLU A 74 -17.95 3.97 -15.46
CA GLU A 74 -18.66 4.00 -14.18
C GLU A 74 -19.13 5.40 -13.80
N LEU A 75 -18.55 6.43 -14.44
CA LEU A 75 -18.79 7.85 -14.14
C LEU A 75 -20.27 8.23 -14.05
N THR A 76 -21.11 7.76 -14.97
CA THR A 76 -22.54 8.08 -14.99
C THR A 76 -23.29 7.51 -13.80
N ALA A 77 -22.97 6.27 -13.43
CA ALA A 77 -23.61 5.58 -12.31
C ALA A 77 -23.22 6.26 -10.98
N GLU A 78 -21.93 6.57 -10.83
CA GLU A 78 -21.41 7.28 -9.66
C GLU A 78 -21.97 8.70 -9.53
N ALA A 79 -22.03 9.43 -10.65
CA ALA A 79 -22.49 10.81 -10.65
C ALA A 79 -23.95 10.98 -10.22
N ALA A 80 -24.76 9.93 -10.31
CA ALA A 80 -26.16 9.96 -9.86
C ALA A 80 -26.32 10.32 -8.37
N GLU A 81 -25.31 10.02 -7.54
CA GLU A 81 -25.35 10.30 -6.10
C GLU A 81 -24.58 11.58 -5.70
N TRP A 82 -23.93 12.27 -6.65
CA TRP A 82 -23.12 13.43 -6.31
C TRP A 82 -23.96 14.69 -6.13
N ASP A 83 -23.46 15.59 -5.29
CA ASP A 83 -24.01 16.94 -5.14
C ASP A 83 -23.66 17.79 -6.38
N PRO A 84 -24.65 18.20 -7.20
CA PRO A 84 -24.42 18.91 -8.47
C PRO A 84 -23.93 20.35 -8.29
N THR A 85 -23.90 20.85 -7.05
CA THR A 85 -23.40 22.19 -6.70
C THR A 85 -21.90 22.20 -6.40
N ARG A 86 -21.27 21.03 -6.22
CA ARG A 86 -19.84 20.94 -5.89
C ARG A 86 -18.95 21.09 -7.13
N PRO A 87 -17.85 21.86 -7.06
CA PRO A 87 -16.92 21.99 -8.18
C PRO A 87 -16.20 20.66 -8.47
N ILE A 88 -16.21 20.24 -9.74
CA ILE A 88 -15.57 19.00 -10.23
C ILE A 88 -14.64 19.34 -11.39
N VAL A 89 -13.44 18.76 -11.39
CA VAL A 89 -12.54 18.79 -12.55
C VAL A 89 -12.22 17.37 -12.98
N LEU A 90 -12.57 17.04 -14.22
CA LEU A 90 -12.30 15.76 -14.83
C LEU A 90 -10.96 15.77 -15.58
N VAL A 91 -10.19 14.72 -15.39
CA VAL A 91 -8.86 14.51 -15.96
C VAL A 91 -8.88 13.23 -16.79
N CYS A 92 -8.33 13.28 -18.00
CA CYS A 92 -8.06 12.07 -18.77
C CYS A 92 -6.66 12.13 -19.40
N ARG A 93 -6.33 11.23 -20.34
CA ARG A 93 -4.99 11.23 -20.96
C ARG A 93 -4.67 12.49 -21.74
N SER A 94 -5.63 13.03 -22.49
CA SER A 94 -5.41 14.13 -23.46
C SER A 94 -6.43 15.27 -23.42
N GLY A 95 -7.31 15.30 -22.42
CA GLY A 95 -8.42 16.27 -22.32
C GLY A 95 -9.68 15.94 -23.14
N ARG A 96 -9.59 15.06 -24.15
CA ARG A 96 -10.73 14.74 -25.03
C ARG A 96 -11.85 13.95 -24.35
N ARG A 97 -11.50 12.89 -23.59
CA ARG A 97 -12.49 12.07 -22.86
C ARG A 97 -13.15 12.86 -21.73
N SER A 98 -12.38 13.65 -20.99
CA SER A 98 -12.88 14.51 -19.92
C SER A 98 -13.80 15.59 -20.46
N ALA A 99 -13.48 16.22 -21.60
CA ALA A 99 -14.38 17.20 -22.22
C ALA A 99 -15.74 16.59 -22.63
N ARG A 100 -15.77 15.33 -23.09
CA ARG A 100 -17.03 14.62 -23.36
C ARG A 100 -17.80 14.34 -22.06
N ALA A 101 -17.10 13.89 -21.03
CA ALA A 101 -17.67 13.61 -19.72
C ALA A 101 -18.25 14.86 -19.04
N VAL A 102 -17.60 16.02 -19.19
CA VAL A 102 -18.12 17.31 -18.69
C VAL A 102 -19.48 17.61 -19.31
N ARG A 103 -19.65 17.49 -20.64
CA ARG A 103 -20.94 17.72 -21.29
C ARG A 103 -22.04 16.79 -20.76
N MET A 104 -21.69 15.53 -20.53
CA MET A 104 -22.61 14.54 -19.97
C MET A 104 -23.06 14.92 -18.54
N LEU A 105 -22.14 15.42 -17.70
CA LEU A 105 -22.49 15.91 -16.36
C LEU A 105 -23.26 17.22 -16.41
N GLU A 106 -22.96 18.14 -17.34
CA GLU A 106 -23.77 19.35 -17.54
C GLU A 106 -25.24 19.00 -17.89
N GLU A 107 -25.45 17.98 -18.73
CA GLU A 107 -26.80 17.46 -19.06
C GLU A 107 -27.53 16.87 -17.85
N GLN A 108 -26.78 16.39 -16.85
CA GLN A 108 -27.31 15.88 -15.57
C GLN A 108 -27.50 16.98 -14.51
N GLY A 109 -27.21 18.25 -14.86
CA GLY A 109 -27.46 19.40 -14.00
C GLY A 109 -26.27 19.87 -13.17
N PHE A 110 -25.08 19.31 -13.38
CA PHE A 110 -23.84 19.81 -12.76
C PHE A 110 -23.45 21.16 -13.37
N ARG A 111 -23.32 22.20 -12.53
CA ARG A 111 -23.06 23.57 -13.00
C ARG A 111 -21.62 24.02 -12.82
N ALA A 112 -20.89 23.40 -11.91
CA ALA A 112 -19.49 23.66 -11.64
C ALA A 112 -18.65 22.44 -12.02
N VAL A 113 -18.55 22.14 -13.32
CA VAL A 113 -17.78 21.00 -13.82
C VAL A 113 -16.88 21.43 -14.99
N ALA A 114 -15.61 21.04 -14.98
CA ALA A 114 -14.64 21.39 -16.02
C ALA A 114 -13.72 20.23 -16.40
N SER A 115 -13.11 20.33 -17.59
CA SER A 115 -12.07 19.41 -18.05
C SER A 115 -10.70 20.05 -17.90
N MET A 116 -9.70 19.31 -17.45
CA MET A 116 -8.31 19.79 -17.49
C MET A 116 -7.79 19.78 -18.94
N THR A 117 -7.44 20.96 -19.47
CA THR A 117 -6.94 21.11 -20.84
C THR A 117 -5.68 20.28 -21.04
N GLY A 118 -5.67 19.45 -22.10
CA GLY A 118 -4.54 18.59 -22.45
C GLY A 118 -4.32 17.37 -21.53
N GLY A 119 -5.09 17.23 -20.45
CA GLY A 119 -5.06 16.07 -19.57
C GLY A 119 -3.67 15.75 -18.99
N MET A 120 -3.47 14.48 -18.63
CA MET A 120 -2.19 14.01 -18.08
C MET A 120 -1.00 14.17 -19.02
N PHE A 121 -1.23 14.25 -20.33
CA PHE A 121 -0.19 14.57 -21.29
C PHE A 121 0.38 15.99 -21.07
N ALA A 122 -0.49 16.99 -20.91
CA ALA A 122 -0.07 18.36 -20.62
C ALA A 122 0.55 18.49 -19.22
N TRP A 123 -0.02 17.78 -18.22
CA TRP A 123 0.53 17.72 -16.86
C TRP A 123 1.99 17.22 -16.85
N ARG A 124 2.25 16.15 -17.62
CA ARG A 124 3.60 15.60 -17.79
C ARG A 124 4.54 16.57 -18.49
N LEU A 125 4.08 17.23 -19.56
CA LEU A 125 4.91 18.14 -20.34
C LEU A 125 5.30 19.38 -19.52
N ALA A 126 4.43 19.83 -18.62
CA ALA A 126 4.69 20.90 -17.66
C ALA A 126 5.62 20.50 -16.50
N GLY A 127 6.05 19.23 -16.43
CA GLY A 127 6.99 18.74 -15.41
C GLY A 127 6.40 18.68 -14.00
N HIS A 128 5.07 18.69 -13.86
CA HIS A 128 4.41 18.62 -12.55
C HIS A 128 4.57 17.25 -11.90
N GLU A 129 4.51 17.24 -10.57
CA GLU A 129 4.64 16.05 -9.74
C GLU A 129 3.58 15.00 -10.10
N ARG A 130 3.99 13.73 -10.10
CA ARG A 130 3.12 12.60 -10.42
C ARG A 130 3.27 11.57 -9.33
N ALA A 131 2.14 11.05 -8.88
CA ALA A 131 2.10 9.84 -8.08
C ALA A 131 2.14 8.62 -8.99
N PHE A 132 2.80 7.57 -8.51
CA PHE A 132 2.91 6.27 -9.15
C PHE A 132 2.41 5.14 -8.23
N SER A 133 2.05 5.47 -6.98
CA SER A 133 1.38 4.60 -6.02
C SER A 133 -0.12 4.57 -6.32
N ALA A 134 -0.80 3.44 -6.19
CA ALA A 134 -2.26 3.47 -6.09
C ALA A 134 -2.65 4.28 -4.84
N VAL A 135 -3.05 5.53 -5.04
CA VAL A 135 -3.95 6.18 -4.08
C VAL A 135 -5.27 5.47 -4.29
N ALA A 136 -5.67 4.63 -3.33
CA ALA A 136 -6.99 4.04 -3.30
C ALA A 136 -8.01 5.17 -3.45
N SER A 137 -8.78 5.16 -4.54
CA SER A 137 -9.95 6.00 -4.61
C SER A 137 -11.00 5.44 -3.66
N ALA A 138 -11.83 6.32 -3.09
CA ALA A 138 -12.99 5.94 -2.28
C ALA A 138 -13.95 4.98 -3.02
N HIS A 139 -13.77 4.79 -4.33
CA HIS A 139 -14.54 3.89 -5.18
C HIS A 139 -14.24 2.40 -4.88
N GLU A 140 -12.98 2.00 -4.68
CA GLU A 140 -12.66 0.60 -4.30
C GLU A 140 -13.03 0.29 -2.84
N ALA A 141 -13.07 1.30 -1.97
CA ALA A 141 -13.54 1.17 -0.58
C ALA A 141 -15.09 1.03 -0.47
N ARG A 142 -15.84 1.36 -1.53
CA ARG A 142 -17.32 1.38 -1.55
C ARG A 142 -17.97 0.29 -2.39
N ALA A 143 -17.19 -0.53 -3.10
CA ALA A 143 -17.73 -1.72 -3.74
C ALA A 143 -18.35 -2.62 -2.67
N ARG A 144 -19.68 -2.53 -2.51
CA ARG A 144 -20.41 -3.34 -1.54
C ARG A 144 -20.13 -4.79 -1.92
N PRO A 145 -19.56 -5.58 -1.01
CA PRO A 145 -19.29 -6.98 -1.27
C PRO A 145 -20.60 -7.65 -1.76
N PRO A 146 -20.63 -8.39 -2.89
CA PRO A 146 -21.85 -9.05 -3.34
C PRO A 146 -22.43 -9.93 -2.22
N ALA A 147 -23.74 -9.91 -2.04
CA ALA A 147 -24.38 -10.70 -0.97
C ALA A 147 -24.04 -12.21 -1.13
N GLY A 148 -23.45 -12.83 -0.10
CA GLY A 148 -23.05 -14.25 -0.10
C GLY A 148 -21.54 -14.54 0.08
N LEU A 149 -20.77 -13.64 0.70
CA LEU A 149 -19.31 -13.76 0.80
C LEU A 149 -18.76 -14.55 1.99
N ASP A 150 -19.62 -14.98 2.91
CA ASP A 150 -19.21 -15.74 4.10
C ASP A 150 -18.79 -17.19 3.77
N ALA A 151 -19.02 -17.66 2.54
CA ALA A 151 -18.60 -18.98 2.10
C ALA A 151 -17.12 -18.98 1.67
N PRO A 152 -16.29 -19.94 2.11
CA PRO A 152 -14.89 -20.06 1.71
C PRO A 152 -14.72 -20.05 0.19
N LEU A 153 -13.61 -19.49 -0.30
CA LEU A 153 -13.28 -19.55 -1.73
C LEU A 153 -13.10 -21.01 -2.18
N THR A 154 -13.57 -21.35 -3.37
CA THR A 154 -13.39 -22.68 -3.98
C THR A 154 -12.25 -22.65 -5.01
N ALA A 155 -11.72 -23.83 -5.35
CA ALA A 155 -10.67 -23.96 -6.36
C ALA A 155 -11.11 -23.38 -7.72
N GLU A 156 -12.38 -23.54 -8.10
CA GLU A 156 -12.92 -23.01 -9.35
C GLU A 156 -12.92 -21.47 -9.37
N LEU A 157 -13.32 -20.83 -8.27
CA LEU A 157 -13.30 -19.37 -8.15
C LEU A 157 -11.88 -18.82 -8.20
N ILE A 158 -10.93 -19.52 -7.55
CA ILE A 158 -9.50 -19.15 -7.58
C ILE A 158 -8.93 -19.32 -9.00
N ALA A 159 -9.26 -20.40 -9.69
CA ALA A 159 -8.82 -20.61 -11.08
C ALA A 159 -9.38 -19.51 -12.00
N GLN A 160 -10.62 -19.10 -11.78
CA GLN A 160 -11.27 -18.03 -12.54
C GLN A 160 -10.62 -16.67 -12.27
N HIS A 161 -10.21 -16.41 -11.02
CA HIS A 161 -9.48 -15.21 -10.61
C HIS A 161 -8.09 -15.12 -11.22
N VAL A 162 -7.28 -16.16 -11.04
CA VAL A 162 -5.92 -16.22 -11.60
C VAL A 162 -5.97 -16.10 -13.13
N GLY A 163 -7.00 -16.71 -13.72
CA GLY A 163 -7.28 -16.59 -15.14
C GLY A 163 -6.23 -17.29 -16.01
N ALA A 164 -6.18 -16.88 -17.27
CA ALA A 164 -5.31 -17.49 -18.26
C ALA A 164 -3.83 -17.08 -18.03
N PRO A 165 -2.87 -18.02 -18.11
CA PRO A 165 -1.46 -17.76 -17.79
C PRO A 165 -0.80 -16.63 -18.61
N GLU A 166 -1.30 -16.35 -19.81
CA GLU A 166 -0.85 -15.29 -20.70
C GLU A 166 -1.25 -13.87 -20.24
N HIS A 167 -2.28 -13.75 -19.39
CA HIS A 167 -2.71 -12.49 -18.81
C HIS A 167 -1.97 -12.13 -17.52
N LEU A 168 -1.24 -13.09 -16.95
CA LEU A 168 -0.46 -12.87 -15.75
C LEU A 168 0.79 -12.04 -16.06
N ARG A 169 0.96 -10.94 -15.32
CA ARG A 169 2.21 -10.19 -15.34
C ARG A 169 3.33 -11.09 -14.83
N ARG A 170 4.34 -11.33 -15.67
CA ARG A 170 5.53 -12.12 -15.31
C ARG A 170 6.77 -11.25 -15.23
N VAL A 171 7.50 -11.38 -14.13
CA VAL A 171 8.76 -10.64 -13.88
C VAL A 171 9.91 -11.63 -13.81
N LYS A 172 11.08 -11.26 -14.33
CA LYS A 172 12.30 -12.06 -14.15
C LYS A 172 12.76 -11.94 -12.70
N VAL A 173 13.13 -13.03 -12.06
CA VAL A 173 13.51 -13.02 -10.63
C VAL A 173 14.69 -12.08 -10.36
N ALA A 174 15.71 -12.02 -11.21
CA ALA A 174 16.80 -11.06 -11.06
C ALA A 174 16.34 -9.60 -11.17
N ALA A 175 15.33 -9.32 -12.00
CA ALA A 175 14.77 -7.96 -12.10
C ALA A 175 13.92 -7.62 -10.86
N LEU A 176 13.18 -8.60 -10.32
CA LEU A 176 12.47 -8.46 -9.05
C LEU A 176 13.45 -8.14 -7.91
N MET A 177 14.59 -8.82 -7.85
CA MET A 177 15.60 -8.61 -6.83
C MET A 177 16.33 -7.27 -6.88
N LEU A 178 16.40 -6.60 -8.04
CA LEU A 178 17.21 -5.39 -8.22
C LEU A 178 16.36 -4.12 -8.32
N HIS A 179 15.12 -4.25 -8.79
CA HIS A 179 14.25 -3.13 -9.17
C HIS A 179 12.79 -3.38 -8.78
N GLY A 180 12.54 -4.39 -7.97
CA GLY A 180 11.21 -4.71 -7.48
C GLY A 180 11.24 -4.88 -5.97
N THR A 181 10.05 -5.03 -5.41
CA THR A 181 9.85 -5.28 -3.99
C THR A 181 9.06 -6.57 -3.81
N ILE A 182 9.29 -7.23 -2.68
CA ILE A 182 8.45 -8.34 -2.23
C ILE A 182 7.44 -7.76 -1.24
N ALA A 183 6.16 -7.93 -1.55
CA ALA A 183 5.09 -7.41 -0.71
C ALA A 183 4.79 -8.40 0.43
N CYS A 184 4.01 -7.94 1.40
CA CYS A 184 3.45 -8.85 2.40
C CYS A 184 2.49 -9.85 1.73
N VAL A 185 2.26 -11.01 2.34
CA VAL A 185 1.18 -11.92 1.94
C VAL A 185 -0.22 -11.31 2.07
N ASP A 186 -0.34 -10.15 2.73
CA ASP A 186 -1.57 -9.44 3.05
C ASP A 186 -2.51 -9.29 1.84
N GLY A 187 -3.78 -9.63 2.05
CA GLY A 187 -4.76 -9.70 0.98
C GLY A 187 -5.31 -8.34 0.53
N ARG A 188 -4.94 -7.25 1.21
CA ARG A 188 -5.43 -5.88 0.94
C ARG A 188 -4.67 -5.16 -0.15
N ASP A 189 -3.59 -5.75 -0.67
CA ASP A 189 -2.88 -5.16 -1.80
C ASP A 189 -3.77 -5.16 -3.06
N GLU A 190 -3.83 -4.03 -3.76
CA GLU A 190 -4.67 -3.87 -4.95
C GLU A 190 -3.95 -4.33 -6.23
N HIS A 191 -2.66 -4.66 -6.12
CA HIS A 191 -1.79 -5.02 -7.24
C HIS A 191 -1.38 -6.49 -7.23
N ALA A 192 -0.85 -6.94 -8.36
CA ALA A 192 -0.24 -8.25 -8.45
C ALA A 192 1.06 -8.26 -7.65
N VAL A 193 1.13 -9.12 -6.62
CA VAL A 193 2.22 -9.16 -5.65
C VAL A 193 3.11 -10.38 -5.82
N PHE A 194 4.34 -10.26 -5.31
CA PHE A 194 5.16 -11.39 -4.88
C PHE A 194 5.13 -11.38 -3.36
N GLY A 195 4.31 -12.25 -2.76
CA GLY A 195 4.06 -12.21 -1.33
C GLY A 195 4.98 -13.12 -0.51
N THR A 196 5.56 -12.55 0.54
CA THR A 196 6.20 -13.24 1.68
C THR A 196 5.69 -12.64 2.99
N PRO A 197 5.71 -13.37 4.13
CA PRO A 197 5.30 -12.79 5.40
C PRO A 197 6.12 -11.54 5.73
N GLY A 198 5.46 -10.37 5.83
CA GLY A 198 6.12 -9.09 6.11
C GLY A 198 6.88 -8.44 4.94
N GLY A 199 6.89 -9.05 3.75
CA GLY A 199 7.61 -8.53 2.57
C GLY A 199 9.13 -8.43 2.80
N ASP A 200 9.77 -7.44 2.17
CA ASP A 200 11.23 -7.23 2.30
C ASP A 200 11.67 -7.02 3.76
N MET A 201 10.90 -6.27 4.55
CA MET A 201 11.16 -6.10 5.99
C MET A 201 11.11 -7.43 6.75
N GLY A 202 10.12 -8.29 6.47
CA GLY A 202 10.00 -9.60 7.11
C GLY A 202 11.16 -10.54 6.76
N GLU A 203 11.58 -10.58 5.49
CA GLU A 203 12.72 -11.38 5.06
C GLU A 203 14.05 -10.87 5.65
N LEU A 204 14.24 -9.54 5.77
CA LEU A 204 15.42 -8.99 6.44
C LEU A 204 15.44 -9.33 7.95
N VAL A 205 14.30 -9.24 8.62
CA VAL A 205 14.17 -9.63 10.04
C VAL A 205 14.52 -11.10 10.23
N LEU A 206 14.06 -11.99 9.35
CA LEU A 206 14.41 -13.41 9.35
C LEU A 206 15.93 -13.62 9.27
N ALA A 207 16.58 -12.99 8.29
CA ALA A 207 18.01 -13.11 8.08
C ALA A 207 18.84 -12.64 9.30
N LEU A 208 18.56 -11.44 9.78
CA LEU A 208 19.27 -10.87 10.92
C LEU A 208 18.99 -11.65 12.22
N THR A 209 17.80 -12.23 12.38
CA THR A 209 17.48 -13.08 13.53
C THR A 209 18.35 -14.35 13.55
N VAL A 210 18.50 -15.03 12.40
CA VAL A 210 19.37 -16.22 12.33
C VAL A 210 20.81 -15.86 12.64
N PHE A 211 21.26 -14.66 12.26
CA PHE A 211 22.58 -14.19 12.63
C PHE A 211 22.80 -14.11 14.13
N GLU A 212 21.89 -13.40 14.83
CA GLU A 212 21.95 -13.25 16.28
C GLU A 212 21.93 -14.62 16.96
N GLN A 213 21.12 -15.55 16.45
CA GLN A 213 21.02 -16.92 16.96
C GLN A 213 22.32 -17.71 16.77
N ILE A 214 22.96 -17.65 15.60
CA ILE A 214 24.21 -18.37 15.34
C ILE A 214 25.37 -17.79 16.15
N ARG A 215 25.49 -16.46 16.22
CA ARG A 215 26.54 -15.83 17.01
C ARG A 215 26.28 -15.89 18.51
N GLY A 216 25.03 -16.08 18.93
CA GLY A 216 24.61 -16.03 20.32
C GLY A 216 24.71 -14.62 20.94
N VAL A 217 24.77 -13.57 20.12
CA VAL A 217 24.85 -12.17 20.58
C VAL A 217 23.95 -11.28 19.73
N ALA A 218 23.38 -10.26 20.35
CA ALA A 218 22.60 -9.24 19.65
C ALA A 218 23.50 -8.38 18.76
N LEU A 219 22.97 -7.95 17.61
CA LEU A 219 23.61 -6.97 16.74
C LEU A 219 23.72 -5.62 17.46
N ALA A 220 24.90 -5.00 17.40
CA ALA A 220 25.02 -3.61 17.85
C ALA A 220 24.28 -2.67 16.88
N PRO A 221 23.75 -1.53 17.34
CA PRO A 221 23.02 -0.58 16.49
C PRO A 221 23.82 -0.12 15.25
N GLU A 222 25.13 0.04 15.39
CA GLU A 222 26.02 0.43 14.29
C GLU A 222 26.21 -0.70 13.26
N GLU A 223 26.32 -1.95 13.72
CA GLU A 223 26.39 -3.13 12.84
C GLU A 223 25.07 -3.30 12.09
N LEU A 224 23.94 -3.18 12.79
CA LEU A 224 22.59 -3.26 12.20
C LEU A 224 22.41 -2.20 11.11
N ARG A 225 22.84 -0.98 11.38
CA ARG A 225 22.78 0.13 10.43
C ARG A 225 23.62 -0.14 9.18
N ALA A 226 24.87 -0.59 9.35
CA ALA A 226 25.73 -0.93 8.22
C ALA A 226 25.10 -2.04 7.36
N LEU A 227 24.67 -3.14 7.99
CA LEU A 227 24.03 -4.26 7.32
C LEU A 227 22.77 -3.87 6.55
N PHE A 228 21.93 -2.99 7.11
CA PHE A 228 20.75 -2.47 6.40
C PHE A 228 21.13 -1.69 5.14
N HIS A 229 22.13 -0.81 5.22
CA HIS A 229 22.59 -0.04 4.07
C HIS A 229 23.21 -0.91 2.98
N ASP A 230 24.07 -1.86 3.38
CA ASP A 230 24.73 -2.79 2.47
C ASP A 230 23.70 -3.72 1.82
N HIS A 231 22.69 -4.17 2.58
CA HIS A 231 21.56 -4.92 2.04
C HIS A 231 20.76 -4.09 1.03
N ALA A 232 20.35 -2.87 1.37
CA ALA A 232 19.64 -2.01 0.42
C ALA A 232 20.48 -1.69 -0.84
N ALA A 233 21.81 -1.64 -0.72
CA ALA A 233 22.70 -1.47 -1.86
C ALA A 233 22.77 -2.72 -2.75
N ALA A 234 22.72 -3.91 -2.16
CA ALA A 234 22.76 -5.19 -2.88
C ALA A 234 21.42 -5.57 -3.52
N PHE A 235 20.30 -5.31 -2.83
CA PHE A 235 18.95 -5.75 -3.22
C PHE A 235 18.04 -4.61 -3.72
N GLY A 236 18.51 -3.36 -3.74
CA GLY A 236 17.79 -2.26 -4.37
C GLY A 236 16.61 -1.74 -3.55
N ASP A 237 15.40 -1.79 -4.12
CA ASP A 237 14.18 -1.29 -3.51
C ASP A 237 13.80 -2.11 -2.26
N PHE A 238 13.20 -1.45 -1.26
CA PHE A 238 12.88 -2.07 0.02
C PHE A 238 11.48 -1.69 0.48
N TYR A 239 10.62 -2.68 0.63
CA TYR A 239 9.23 -2.51 1.04
C TYR A 239 9.00 -2.71 2.54
N MET A 240 8.21 -1.79 3.09
CA MET A 240 7.49 -1.96 4.35
C MET A 240 6.09 -1.38 4.17
N HIS A 241 5.09 -1.97 4.81
CA HIS A 241 3.74 -1.43 4.74
C HIS A 241 3.09 -1.20 6.10
N THR A 242 2.04 -0.41 6.07
CA THR A 242 1.09 -0.20 7.14
C THR A 242 -0.34 -0.33 6.58
N ASP A 243 -1.34 0.00 7.38
CA ASP A 243 -2.71 0.10 6.97
C ASP A 243 -3.42 1.32 7.54
N THR A 244 -4.64 1.57 7.06
CA THR A 244 -5.46 2.70 7.50
C THR A 244 -5.87 2.61 8.98
N HIS A 245 -5.95 1.41 9.56
CA HIS A 245 -6.30 1.22 10.96
C HIS A 245 -5.17 1.67 11.88
N ALA A 246 -3.94 1.18 11.64
CA ALA A 246 -2.75 1.56 12.39
C ALA A 246 -2.48 3.07 12.26
N LEU A 247 -2.64 3.65 11.06
CA LEU A 247 -2.51 5.09 10.87
C LEU A 247 -3.62 5.89 11.56
N SER A 248 -4.85 5.36 11.62
CA SER A 248 -5.95 5.96 12.39
C SER A 248 -5.64 5.96 13.89
N SER A 249 -5.15 4.84 14.44
CA SER A 249 -4.70 4.78 15.83
C SER A 249 -3.57 5.76 16.10
N LEU A 250 -2.59 5.85 15.18
CA LEU A 250 -1.46 6.78 15.29
C LEU A 250 -1.94 8.24 15.28
N ARG A 251 -2.86 8.59 14.38
CA ARG A 251 -3.52 9.90 14.37
C ARG A 251 -4.11 10.22 15.74
N ASP A 252 -4.91 9.30 16.29
CA ASP A 252 -5.60 9.50 17.57
C ASP A 252 -4.62 9.65 18.74
N ALA A 253 -3.49 8.95 18.68
CA ALA A 253 -2.39 9.11 19.63
C ALA A 253 -1.76 10.52 19.54
N ILE A 254 -1.45 11.00 18.33
CA ILE A 254 -0.87 12.32 18.10
C ILE A 254 -1.85 13.45 18.47
N VAL A 255 -3.15 13.28 18.19
CA VAL A 255 -4.18 14.26 18.60
C VAL A 255 -4.25 14.36 20.13
N ARG A 256 -4.18 13.22 20.83
CA ARG A 256 -4.25 13.16 22.29
C ARG A 256 -2.99 13.70 22.96
N ILE A 257 -1.83 13.37 22.41
CA ILE A 257 -0.51 13.77 22.91
C ILE A 257 0.29 14.31 21.70
N PRO A 258 0.19 15.62 21.43
CA PRO A 258 0.86 16.23 20.28
C PRO A 258 2.38 16.05 20.31
N LEU A 259 2.96 15.71 19.16
CA LEU A 259 4.40 15.63 18.98
C LEU A 259 5.02 17.04 18.88
N PRO A 260 6.30 17.22 19.23
CA PRO A 260 6.96 18.53 19.12
C PRO A 260 6.89 19.13 17.71
N GLY A 261 6.22 20.27 17.56
CA GLY A 261 6.06 20.94 16.26
C GLY A 261 5.01 20.32 15.35
N VAL A 262 4.19 19.40 15.85
CA VAL A 262 3.05 18.81 15.13
C VAL A 262 1.77 19.15 15.89
N THR A 263 0.74 19.57 15.17
CA THR A 263 -0.59 19.75 15.73
C THR A 263 -1.60 19.24 14.72
N LEU A 264 -2.29 18.16 15.08
CA LEU A 264 -3.39 17.61 14.29
C LEU A 264 -4.72 17.99 14.96
N PRO A 265 -5.70 18.53 14.22
CA PRO A 265 -7.04 18.75 14.76
C PRO A 265 -7.73 17.41 15.05
N ALA A 266 -8.77 17.43 15.90
CA ALA A 266 -9.47 16.21 16.30
C ALA A 266 -10.15 15.47 15.13
N ASP A 267 -10.46 16.17 14.05
CA ASP A 267 -11.05 15.66 12.81
C ASP A 267 -10.01 15.41 11.70
N ALA A 268 -8.72 15.37 12.03
CA ALA A 268 -7.66 15.11 11.06
C ALA A 268 -7.90 13.81 10.28
N SER A 269 -7.59 13.82 8.99
CA SER A 269 -7.65 12.61 8.17
C SER A 269 -6.51 11.66 8.49
N VAL A 270 -6.64 10.40 8.06
CA VAL A 270 -5.53 9.43 8.06
C VAL A 270 -4.36 9.94 7.22
N ASP A 271 -4.62 10.61 6.10
CA ASP A 271 -3.59 11.23 5.25
C ASP A 271 -2.79 12.32 5.97
N ALA A 272 -3.40 13.05 6.91
CA ALA A 272 -2.70 14.03 7.72
C ALA A 272 -1.67 13.35 8.64
N ALA A 273 -2.04 12.22 9.25
CA ALA A 273 -1.10 11.42 10.04
C ALA A 273 -0.02 10.78 9.16
N LEU A 274 -0.37 10.25 7.99
CA LEU A 274 0.61 9.77 7.01
C LEU A 274 1.59 10.87 6.60
N GLY A 275 1.11 12.11 6.40
CA GLY A 275 1.97 13.27 6.12
C GLY A 275 2.99 13.53 7.22
N VAL A 276 2.59 13.40 8.48
CA VAL A 276 3.50 13.48 9.64
C VAL A 276 4.50 12.33 9.64
N VAL A 277 4.08 11.10 9.31
CA VAL A 277 4.97 9.94 9.23
C VAL A 277 6.02 10.09 8.15
N LEU A 278 5.63 10.53 6.95
CA LEU A 278 6.53 10.63 5.80
C LEU A 278 7.48 11.82 5.90
N ARG A 279 7.03 12.93 6.51
CA ARG A 279 7.77 14.20 6.60
C ARG A 279 7.61 14.85 7.98
N PRO A 280 8.11 14.23 9.05
CA PRO A 280 8.00 14.81 10.38
C PRO A 280 8.88 16.05 10.52
N PRO A 281 8.50 17.04 11.34
CA PRO A 281 9.42 18.04 11.83
C PRO A 281 10.59 17.37 12.57
N ARG A 282 11.81 17.92 12.42
CA ARG A 282 13.02 17.37 13.07
C ARG A 282 12.87 17.18 14.59
N ALA A 283 12.10 18.05 15.24
CA ALA A 283 11.84 17.98 16.68
C ALA A 283 10.88 16.82 17.06
N ALA A 284 10.04 16.36 16.14
CA ALA A 284 9.08 15.27 16.36
C ALA A 284 9.67 13.89 16.10
N GLU A 285 10.75 13.78 15.33
CA GLU A 285 11.29 12.48 14.85
C GLU A 285 11.48 11.46 15.98
N LEU A 286 12.10 11.83 17.10
CA LEU A 286 12.36 10.89 18.20
C LEU A 286 11.06 10.37 18.83
N ALA A 287 10.14 11.26 19.17
CA ALA A 287 8.85 10.91 19.78
C ALA A 287 7.96 10.12 18.80
N LEU A 288 8.04 10.45 17.51
CA LEU A 288 7.34 9.69 16.47
C LEU A 288 7.91 8.27 16.33
N LEU A 289 9.23 8.10 16.39
CA LEU A 289 9.86 6.78 16.36
C LEU A 289 9.40 5.91 17.53
N GLU A 290 9.22 6.48 18.72
CA GLU A 290 8.70 5.74 19.88
C GLU A 290 7.30 5.19 19.61
N LEU A 291 6.45 5.89 18.86
CA LEU A 291 5.15 5.39 18.43
C LEU A 291 5.29 4.35 17.32
N LEU A 292 6.03 4.66 16.25
CA LEU A 292 6.08 3.81 15.04
C LEU A 292 6.62 2.38 15.27
N VAL A 293 7.25 2.12 16.42
CA VAL A 293 7.76 0.79 16.80
C VAL A 293 6.83 0.03 17.76
N GLU A 294 5.71 0.61 18.19
CA GLU A 294 4.72 -0.09 19.02
C GLU A 294 3.74 -0.91 18.15
N PRO A 295 3.35 -2.11 18.59
CA PRO A 295 2.48 -3.00 17.80
C PRO A 295 1.20 -2.34 17.30
N GLU A 296 0.59 -1.46 18.11
CA GLU A 296 -0.66 -0.76 17.79
C GLU A 296 -0.55 0.11 16.52
N PHE A 297 0.65 0.61 16.21
CA PHE A 297 0.90 1.52 15.09
C PHE A 297 1.59 0.83 13.91
N VAL A 298 1.75 -0.50 13.96
CA VAL A 298 2.31 -1.32 12.87
C VAL A 298 1.16 -2.05 12.16
N GLY A 299 0.81 -1.58 10.96
CA GLY A 299 -0.29 -2.16 10.17
C GLY A 299 0.04 -3.48 9.45
N CYS A 300 1.32 -3.83 9.33
CA CYS A 300 1.69 -5.16 8.84
C CYS A 300 1.39 -6.23 9.90
N GLY A 301 0.38 -7.07 9.65
CA GLY A 301 -0.03 -8.11 10.59
C GLY A 301 1.12 -9.04 11.02
N HIS A 302 2.01 -9.42 10.09
CA HIS A 302 3.16 -10.26 10.40
C HIS A 302 4.16 -9.56 11.35
N LEU A 303 4.56 -8.33 11.05
CA LEU A 303 5.49 -7.57 11.89
C LEU A 303 4.87 -7.24 13.26
N ARG A 304 3.57 -6.90 13.29
CA ARG A 304 2.82 -6.69 14.53
C ARG A 304 2.83 -7.94 15.41
N LEU A 305 2.55 -9.12 14.84
CA LEU A 305 2.57 -10.38 15.58
C LEU A 305 3.96 -10.73 16.11
N ILE A 306 5.04 -10.39 15.39
CA ILE A 306 6.41 -10.52 15.91
C ILE A 306 6.60 -9.62 17.15
N LEU A 307 6.13 -8.38 17.11
CA LEU A 307 6.24 -7.47 18.26
C LEU A 307 5.40 -7.95 19.44
N GLU A 308 4.20 -8.47 19.21
CA GLU A 308 3.29 -8.96 20.25
C GLU A 308 3.76 -10.29 20.87
N HIS A 309 4.25 -11.21 20.03
CA HIS A 309 4.59 -12.59 20.38
C HIS A 309 6.04 -12.97 20.01
N PRO A 310 7.07 -12.24 20.46
CA PRO A 310 8.46 -12.41 19.99
C PRO A 310 9.00 -13.83 20.20
N ASP A 311 8.63 -14.49 21.29
CA ASP A 311 9.06 -15.87 21.59
C ASP A 311 8.51 -16.90 20.60
N GLU A 312 7.27 -16.71 20.11
CA GLU A 312 6.64 -17.61 19.13
C GLU A 312 7.32 -17.52 17.76
N TYR A 313 7.77 -16.31 17.41
CA TYR A 313 8.48 -16.02 16.16
C TYR A 313 9.99 -16.19 16.29
N ARG A 314 10.50 -16.40 17.51
CA ARG A 314 11.93 -16.52 17.86
C ARG A 314 12.76 -15.30 17.44
N VAL A 315 12.15 -14.12 17.50
CA VAL A 315 12.79 -12.84 17.15
C VAL A 315 12.93 -12.02 18.43
N ARG A 316 14.12 -11.44 18.65
CA ARG A 316 14.31 -10.45 19.70
C ARG A 316 13.42 -9.23 19.39
N ARG A 317 12.50 -8.86 20.29
CA ARG A 317 11.58 -7.73 20.07
C ARG A 317 12.32 -6.45 19.71
N GLU A 318 13.43 -6.19 20.38
CA GLU A 318 14.26 -5.00 20.16
C GLU A 318 14.89 -4.97 18.77
N LEU A 319 15.24 -6.12 18.17
CA LEU A 319 15.76 -6.18 16.79
C LEU A 319 14.75 -5.60 15.80
N LEU A 320 13.48 -6.02 15.89
CA LEU A 320 12.44 -5.52 14.99
C LEU A 320 12.14 -4.03 15.25
N ARG A 321 12.09 -3.60 16.52
CA ARG A 321 11.91 -2.19 16.86
C ARG A 321 13.03 -1.32 16.29
N GLU A 322 14.28 -1.76 16.42
CA GLU A 322 15.44 -1.07 15.88
C GLU A 322 15.42 -1.00 14.35
N LEU A 323 15.03 -2.08 13.67
CA LEU A 323 14.88 -2.12 12.21
C LEU A 323 13.78 -1.19 11.68
N ILE A 324 12.61 -1.18 12.32
CA ILE A 324 11.53 -0.25 11.96
C ILE A 324 12.00 1.19 12.15
N ALA A 325 12.65 1.49 13.29
CA ALA A 325 13.17 2.83 13.54
C ALA A 325 14.26 3.25 12.54
N LEU A 326 15.13 2.31 12.16
CA LEU A 326 16.15 2.54 11.14
C LEU A 326 15.53 2.83 9.78
N PHE A 327 14.55 2.04 9.35
CA PHE A 327 13.81 2.27 8.10
C PHE A 327 13.29 3.71 8.02
N PHE A 328 12.62 4.21 9.07
CA PHE A 328 12.09 5.57 9.07
C PHE A 328 13.18 6.64 9.08
N ARG A 329 14.27 6.45 9.84
CA ARG A 329 15.41 7.39 9.82
C ARG A 329 16.01 7.51 8.42
N GLU A 330 16.20 6.40 7.73
CA GLU A 330 16.73 6.40 6.38
C GLU A 330 15.73 6.95 5.36
N LEU A 331 14.43 6.70 5.54
CA LEU A 331 13.37 7.29 4.72
C LEU A 331 13.40 8.83 4.84
N TRP A 332 13.49 9.37 6.05
CA TRP A 332 13.57 10.81 6.30
C TRP A 332 14.89 11.44 5.83
N SER A 333 15.96 10.65 5.71
CA SER A 333 17.21 11.09 5.09
C SER A 333 17.08 11.29 3.57
N GLY A 334 15.99 10.80 2.97
CA GLY A 334 15.68 10.92 1.56
C GLY A 334 16.08 9.71 0.71
N ASP A 335 16.28 8.54 1.32
CA ASP A 335 16.54 7.31 0.56
C ASP A 335 15.29 6.90 -0.25
N ARG A 336 15.39 7.06 -1.56
CA ARG A 336 14.28 6.85 -2.50
C ARG A 336 13.99 5.39 -2.80
N ARG A 337 14.82 4.47 -2.30
CA ARG A 337 14.62 3.02 -2.45
C ARG A 337 13.63 2.47 -1.43
N LEU A 338 13.35 3.23 -0.36
CA LEU A 338 12.48 2.79 0.73
C LEU A 338 11.02 3.13 0.39
N HIS A 339 10.19 2.10 0.35
CA HIS A 339 8.78 2.20 0.01
C HIS A 339 7.94 1.93 1.26
N TYR A 340 7.30 2.98 1.79
CA TYR A 340 6.31 2.85 2.86
C TYR A 340 4.89 2.85 2.27
N VAL A 341 4.31 1.66 2.16
CA VAL A 341 3.03 1.44 1.47
C VAL A 341 1.87 1.43 2.47
N VAL A 342 0.74 2.04 2.11
CA VAL A 342 -0.48 2.04 2.94
C VAL A 342 -1.51 1.14 2.29
N LEU A 343 -1.90 0.08 2.99
CA LEU A 343 -2.98 -0.81 2.57
C LEU A 343 -4.33 -0.29 3.08
N ASN A 344 -5.35 -0.36 2.24
CA ASN A 344 -6.68 0.14 2.53
C ASN A 344 -7.68 -1.01 2.68
N GLY A 345 -8.73 -0.76 3.46
CA GLY A 345 -9.84 -1.68 3.63
C GLY A 345 -9.66 -2.70 4.76
N GLU A 346 -10.73 -3.45 4.99
CA GLU A 346 -10.86 -4.45 6.06
C GLU A 346 -10.29 -5.82 5.62
N HIS A 347 -9.86 -6.61 6.61
CA HIS A 347 -9.45 -8.00 6.41
C HIS A 347 -10.65 -8.91 6.15
N HIS A 348 -10.78 -9.37 4.92
CA HIS A 348 -11.80 -10.32 4.47
C HIS A 348 -11.17 -11.42 3.61
N GLU A 349 -10.09 -12.02 4.09
CA GLU A 349 -9.40 -13.09 3.39
C GLU A 349 -10.25 -14.37 3.36
N GLY A 350 -10.49 -14.90 2.16
CA GLY A 350 -11.31 -16.11 1.96
C GLY A 350 -10.50 -17.39 1.72
N ALA A 351 -9.18 -17.28 1.54
CA ALA A 351 -8.25 -18.39 1.30
C ALA A 351 -6.78 -17.96 1.48
N VAL A 352 -5.90 -18.95 1.59
CA VAL A 352 -4.44 -18.82 1.44
C VAL A 352 -4.02 -19.49 0.14
N LEU A 353 -3.23 -18.82 -0.69
CA LEU A 353 -2.73 -19.33 -1.96
C LEU A 353 -1.20 -19.51 -1.90
N ASN A 354 -0.74 -20.72 -2.15
CA ASN A 354 0.66 -21.02 -2.45
C ASN A 354 0.87 -21.02 -3.96
N VAL A 355 1.65 -20.07 -4.48
CA VAL A 355 1.88 -19.92 -5.91
C VAL A 355 3.17 -20.65 -6.30
N GLU A 356 3.02 -21.67 -7.14
CA GLU A 356 4.12 -22.51 -7.62
C GLU A 356 4.26 -22.42 -9.14
N ILE A 357 5.49 -22.60 -9.62
CA ILE A 357 5.82 -22.75 -11.03
C ILE A 357 6.58 -24.07 -11.27
N PRO A 358 6.50 -24.66 -12.49
CA PRO A 358 7.24 -25.86 -12.81
C PRO A 358 8.77 -25.64 -12.75
N GLY A 359 9.45 -26.56 -12.06
CA GLY A 359 10.92 -26.59 -12.00
C GLY A 359 11.53 -25.67 -10.94
N ALA A 360 12.86 -25.57 -10.95
CA ALA A 360 13.60 -24.74 -10.01
C ALA A 360 13.58 -23.26 -10.42
N VAL A 361 13.49 -22.37 -9.43
CA VAL A 361 13.63 -20.92 -9.63
C VAL A 361 15.11 -20.56 -9.71
N HIS A 362 15.47 -19.79 -10.73
CA HIS A 362 16.79 -19.18 -10.91
C HIS A 362 16.64 -17.72 -11.40
N ALA A 363 17.75 -16.99 -11.47
CA ALA A 363 17.78 -15.55 -11.77
C ALA A 363 16.98 -15.12 -13.04
N TYR A 364 16.90 -15.98 -14.07
CA TYR A 364 16.21 -15.67 -15.32
C TYR A 364 14.80 -16.26 -15.42
N THR A 365 14.38 -17.03 -14.41
CA THR A 365 13.02 -17.55 -14.34
C THR A 365 12.01 -16.41 -14.32
N ARG A 366 10.91 -16.57 -15.06
CA ARG A 366 9.82 -15.58 -15.13
C ARG A 366 8.69 -16.03 -14.23
N VAL A 367 8.55 -15.35 -13.11
CA VAL A 367 7.57 -15.67 -12.07
C VAL A 367 6.30 -14.83 -12.25
N PRO A 368 5.10 -15.42 -12.09
CA PRO A 368 3.84 -14.70 -12.17
C PRO A 368 3.63 -13.90 -10.88
N ALA A 369 3.18 -12.65 -11.02
CA ALA A 369 2.62 -11.91 -9.90
C ALA A 369 1.11 -12.20 -9.84
N ILE A 370 0.57 -12.47 -8.66
CA ILE A 370 -0.85 -12.81 -8.47
C ILE A 370 -1.53 -11.66 -7.71
N PRO A 371 -2.64 -11.09 -8.22
CA PRO A 371 -3.45 -10.12 -7.48
C PRO A 371 -4.10 -10.82 -6.27
N PRO A 372 -4.06 -10.24 -5.06
CA PRO A 372 -4.64 -10.90 -3.90
C PRO A 372 -6.13 -10.61 -3.70
N ARG A 373 -6.74 -9.72 -4.49
CA ARG A 373 -8.19 -9.42 -4.45
C ARG A 373 -8.94 -9.90 -5.69
N PHE A 374 -10.10 -10.53 -5.48
CA PHE A 374 -11.05 -10.95 -6.51
C PHE A 374 -12.50 -10.74 -6.09
N GLY A 375 -13.29 -10.02 -6.90
CA GLY A 375 -14.74 -9.91 -6.67
C GLY A 375 -15.13 -9.42 -5.27
N GLY A 376 -14.31 -8.56 -4.66
CA GLY A 376 -14.49 -8.06 -3.29
C GLY A 376 -13.97 -8.96 -2.18
N ARG A 377 -13.40 -10.14 -2.48
CA ARG A 377 -12.70 -11.02 -1.52
C ARG A 377 -11.20 -10.81 -1.57
N ALA A 378 -10.55 -10.88 -0.43
CA ALA A 378 -9.10 -10.90 -0.33
C ALA A 378 -8.59 -12.35 -0.19
N MET A 379 -7.32 -12.58 -0.47
CA MET A 379 -6.63 -13.86 -0.28
C MET A 379 -5.22 -13.59 0.19
N PHE A 380 -4.71 -14.43 1.09
CA PHE A 380 -3.27 -14.43 1.35
C PHE A 380 -2.55 -15.04 0.15
N VAL A 381 -1.54 -14.38 -0.39
CA VAL A 381 -0.78 -14.88 -1.55
C VAL A 381 0.67 -15.08 -1.16
N TYR A 382 1.15 -16.32 -1.14
CA TYR A 382 2.51 -16.69 -0.79
C TYR A 382 3.23 -17.33 -1.98
N HIS A 383 4.48 -16.93 -2.24
CA HIS A 383 5.30 -17.49 -3.31
C HIS A 383 6.49 -18.30 -2.74
N PRO A 384 6.31 -19.58 -2.38
CA PRO A 384 7.32 -20.37 -1.68
C PRO A 384 8.66 -20.47 -2.41
N GLN A 385 8.63 -20.71 -3.72
CA GLN A 385 9.88 -20.87 -4.50
C GLN A 385 10.63 -19.54 -4.69
N ILE A 386 9.91 -18.41 -4.71
CA ILE A 386 10.50 -17.07 -4.77
C ILE A 386 11.15 -16.75 -3.42
N ALA A 387 10.42 -16.98 -2.33
CA ALA A 387 10.93 -16.79 -0.97
C ALA A 387 12.21 -17.60 -0.73
N ALA A 388 12.21 -18.89 -1.11
CA ALA A 388 13.38 -19.76 -1.01
C ALA A 388 14.57 -19.22 -1.82
N PHE A 389 14.33 -18.73 -3.04
CA PHE A 389 15.39 -18.13 -3.86
C PHE A 389 15.97 -16.86 -3.23
N ILE A 390 15.12 -15.93 -2.75
CA ILE A 390 15.60 -14.71 -2.08
C ILE A 390 16.39 -15.03 -0.82
N ARG A 391 15.93 -15.98 0.00
CA ARG A 391 16.65 -16.43 1.19
C ARG A 391 18.00 -17.02 0.87
N ASP A 392 18.11 -17.77 -0.24
CA ASP A 392 19.39 -18.27 -0.72
C ASP A 392 20.36 -17.13 -1.09
N GLN A 393 19.87 -16.10 -1.76
CA GLN A 393 20.68 -14.94 -2.11
C GLN A 393 21.06 -14.09 -0.89
N GLN A 394 20.15 -13.94 0.08
CA GLN A 394 20.45 -13.31 1.36
C GLN A 394 21.50 -14.11 2.13
N ALA A 395 21.41 -15.44 2.15
CA ALA A 395 22.41 -16.30 2.79
C ALA A 395 23.81 -16.10 2.21
N LEU A 396 23.92 -16.04 0.88
CA LEU A 396 25.17 -15.70 0.21
C LEU A 396 25.65 -14.30 0.60
N PHE A 397 24.80 -13.28 0.46
CA PHE A 397 25.12 -11.89 0.81
C PHE A 397 25.65 -11.78 2.23
N PHE A 398 24.92 -12.31 3.21
CA PHE A 398 25.29 -12.18 4.60
C PHE A 398 26.56 -12.98 4.92
N THR A 399 26.70 -14.22 4.48
CA THR A 399 27.89 -15.03 4.79
C THR A 399 29.18 -14.57 4.11
N GLU A 400 29.07 -13.81 3.01
CA GLU A 400 30.21 -13.15 2.36
C GLU A 400 30.49 -11.74 2.90
N HIS A 401 29.61 -11.19 3.75
CA HIS A 401 29.74 -9.85 4.31
C HIS A 401 30.84 -9.77 5.37
N ASP A 402 31.62 -8.69 5.39
CA ASP A 402 32.75 -8.51 6.33
C ASP A 402 32.32 -8.55 7.81
N ALA A 403 31.12 -8.06 8.11
CA ALA A 403 30.54 -8.12 9.46
C ALA A 403 30.16 -9.54 9.92
N TRP A 404 30.28 -10.54 9.04
CA TRP A 404 29.69 -11.87 9.18
C TRP A 404 30.73 -13.00 9.06
N GLN A 405 31.91 -12.81 9.63
CA GLN A 405 32.96 -13.83 9.59
C GLN A 405 32.63 -15.01 10.51
N GLY A 406 32.90 -16.23 10.04
CA GLY A 406 32.87 -17.45 10.86
C GLY A 406 31.54 -18.22 10.88
N VAL A 407 30.55 -17.82 10.07
CA VAL A 407 29.30 -18.57 9.88
C VAL A 407 29.37 -19.37 8.58
N ALA A 408 29.18 -20.69 8.66
CA ALA A 408 29.13 -21.53 7.46
C ALA A 408 27.81 -21.31 6.70
N LEU A 409 27.91 -21.13 5.37
CA LEU A 409 26.76 -20.87 4.50
C LEU A 409 25.65 -21.91 4.65
N GLU A 410 25.99 -23.20 4.71
CA GLU A 410 24.97 -24.26 4.76
C GLU A 410 24.26 -24.32 6.12
N ASP A 411 24.97 -24.03 7.22
CA ASP A 411 24.36 -23.94 8.55
C ASP A 411 23.38 -22.76 8.62
N TYR A 412 23.77 -21.62 8.02
CA TYR A 412 22.93 -20.44 7.93
C TYR A 412 21.68 -20.68 7.08
N ARG A 413 21.83 -21.25 5.88
CA ARG A 413 20.72 -21.62 4.99
C ARG A 413 19.72 -22.53 5.69
N ALA A 414 20.20 -23.57 6.37
CA ALA A 414 19.34 -24.53 7.06
C ALA A 414 18.54 -23.86 8.19
N GLN A 415 19.16 -22.97 8.97
CA GLN A 415 18.47 -22.25 10.04
C GLN A 415 17.50 -21.19 9.51
N LEU A 416 17.85 -20.50 8.43
CA LEU A 416 16.99 -19.52 7.77
C LEU A 416 15.70 -20.15 7.25
N GLU A 417 15.81 -21.28 6.54
CA GLU A 417 14.63 -21.99 6.05
C GLU A 417 13.78 -22.56 7.21
N ALA A 418 14.42 -23.13 8.24
CA ALA A 418 13.71 -23.65 9.41
C ALA A 418 12.93 -22.55 10.16
N LEU A 419 13.55 -21.38 10.35
CA LEU A 419 12.92 -20.23 11.00
C LEU A 419 11.78 -19.67 10.16
N ALA A 420 11.98 -19.49 8.86
CA ALA A 420 10.97 -18.96 7.96
C ALA A 420 9.73 -19.85 7.90
N GLN A 421 9.90 -21.17 7.83
CA GLN A 421 8.79 -22.13 7.87
C GLN A 421 8.05 -22.09 9.23
N ALA A 422 8.77 -21.89 10.34
CA ALA A 422 8.15 -21.73 11.64
C ALA A 422 7.30 -20.45 11.70
N GLN A 423 7.86 -19.31 11.27
CA GLN A 423 7.17 -18.03 11.29
C GLN A 423 5.97 -17.99 10.32
N LEU A 424 6.07 -18.58 9.13
CA LEU A 424 4.95 -18.71 8.20
C LEU A 424 3.79 -19.47 8.86
N ARG A 425 4.07 -20.63 9.48
CA ARG A 425 3.04 -21.41 10.19
C ARG A 425 2.39 -20.61 11.32
N ARG A 426 3.17 -19.87 12.11
CA ARG A 426 2.63 -19.01 13.19
C ARG A 426 1.78 -17.88 12.65
N THR A 427 2.23 -17.23 11.58
CA THR A 427 1.48 -16.15 10.92
C THR A 427 0.12 -16.65 10.43
N LEU A 428 0.09 -17.79 9.74
CA LEU A 428 -1.16 -18.37 9.25
C LEU A 428 -2.06 -18.85 10.40
N GLN A 429 -1.51 -19.33 11.52
CA GLN A 429 -2.31 -19.69 12.70
C GLN A 429 -3.02 -18.49 13.33
N HIS A 430 -2.36 -17.32 13.36
CA HIS A 430 -2.93 -16.10 13.92
C HIS A 430 -3.88 -15.39 12.94
N LEU A 431 -3.48 -15.27 11.67
CA LEU A 431 -4.21 -14.48 10.67
C LEU A 431 -5.22 -15.29 9.84
N ALA A 432 -5.06 -16.60 9.74
CA ALA A 432 -5.84 -17.47 8.85
C ALA A 432 -6.22 -18.84 9.47
N PRO A 433 -6.62 -18.93 10.75
CA PRO A 433 -6.75 -20.21 11.46
C PRO A 433 -7.75 -21.21 10.85
N ALA A 434 -8.73 -20.72 10.10
CA ALA A 434 -9.80 -21.53 9.52
C ALA A 434 -9.92 -21.36 7.99
N LEU A 435 -8.96 -20.69 7.33
CA LEU A 435 -9.03 -20.48 5.90
C LEU A 435 -8.54 -21.71 5.13
N PRO A 436 -9.22 -22.08 4.02
CA PRO A 436 -8.70 -23.11 3.14
C PRO A 436 -7.38 -22.65 2.50
N VAL A 437 -6.45 -23.58 2.35
CA VAL A 437 -5.15 -23.36 1.69
C VAL A 437 -5.21 -24.03 0.32
N PHE A 438 -4.84 -23.32 -0.73
CA PHE A 438 -4.76 -23.85 -2.08
C PHE A 438 -3.36 -23.70 -2.64
N THR A 439 -2.95 -24.63 -3.49
CA THR A 439 -1.75 -24.52 -4.31
C THR A 439 -2.16 -24.16 -5.73
N VAL A 440 -1.68 -23.02 -6.22
CA VAL A 440 -1.89 -22.53 -7.58
C VAL A 440 -0.60 -22.78 -8.37
N ARG A 441 -0.63 -23.79 -9.26
CA ARG A 441 0.49 -24.09 -10.16
C ARG A 441 0.30 -23.36 -11.48
N VAL A 442 1.20 -22.42 -11.76
CA VAL A 442 1.19 -21.62 -12.97
C VAL A 442 2.24 -22.15 -13.94
N GLY A 443 1.79 -22.92 -14.92
CA GLY A 443 2.60 -23.42 -16.03
C GLY A 443 2.82 -22.39 -17.14
N PRO A 444 3.50 -22.78 -18.23
CA PRO A 444 3.59 -21.96 -19.44
C PRO A 444 2.21 -21.66 -20.05
N ASP A 445 1.38 -22.70 -20.16
CA ASP A 445 0.10 -22.66 -20.90
C ASP A 445 -1.11 -23.08 -20.02
N THR A 446 -0.88 -23.44 -18.75
CA THR A 446 -1.93 -23.95 -17.87
C THR A 446 -1.86 -23.32 -16.47
N VAL A 447 -3.01 -23.19 -15.82
CA VAL A 447 -3.13 -22.88 -14.39
C VAL A 447 -3.91 -24.03 -13.76
N GLU A 448 -3.33 -24.65 -12.74
CA GLU A 448 -3.95 -25.71 -11.94
C GLU A 448 -4.12 -25.22 -10.51
N VAL A 449 -5.30 -25.42 -9.91
CA VAL A 449 -5.59 -25.06 -8.53
C VAL A 449 -5.94 -26.32 -7.75
N ILE A 450 -5.19 -26.57 -6.68
CA ILE A 450 -5.25 -27.78 -5.86
C ILE A 450 -5.61 -27.37 -4.43
N ALA A 451 -6.63 -27.98 -3.86
CA ALA A 451 -7.06 -27.75 -2.48
C ALA A 451 -6.22 -28.55 -1.47
#